data_AF-A0A195FSJ5-F1
#
_entry.id   AF-A0A195FSJ5-F1
#
_cell.length_a   1.000
_cell.length_b   1.000
_cell.length_c   1.000
_cell.angle_alpha   90.00
_cell.angle_beta   90.00
_cell.angle_gamma   90.00
#
_symmetry.space_group_name_H-M   'P 1'
#
loop_
_entity.id
_entity.type
_entity.pdbx_description
1 polymer ?
#
loop_
_entity_poly.entity_id
_entity_poly.type
_entity_poly.pdbx_seq_one_letter_code
_entity_poly.pdbx_strand_id
1 'polypeptide(L)'
;MIDKLSIHESTKRNIISKLNQDSTIRKEITERDSKLKKIIPLYNVDEMSFEELQASLRRIMENPQQPFSFLANISDEFANNKQLSTKPTEIDMQLASVAKRIESSKTLLEKTKSHIEDLYFHIKQNDICRSWKVGN
;
A
#
# COMPACT_ATOMS: atom_id res chain seq x y z
N MET A 1 78.15 -2.63 11.29
CA MET A 1 77.75 -3.64 10.29
C MET A 1 76.25 -3.80 10.38
N ILE A 2 75.51 -3.51 9.30
CA ILE A 2 74.05 -3.62 9.26
C ILE A 2 73.73 -4.97 8.63
N ASP A 3 73.15 -5.88 9.41
CA ASP A 3 72.67 -7.16 8.90
C ASP A 3 71.56 -6.92 7.88
N LYS A 4 71.82 -7.32 6.64
CA LYS A 4 70.81 -7.34 5.57
C LYS A 4 69.81 -8.44 5.90
N LEU A 5 68.62 -8.05 6.34
CA LEU A 5 67.46 -8.95 6.46
C LEU A 5 67.10 -9.47 5.05
N SER A 6 67.55 -10.69 4.75
CA SER A 6 67.21 -11.40 3.53
C SER A 6 65.77 -11.90 3.63
N ILE A 7 64.86 -11.29 2.86
CA ILE A 7 63.48 -11.76 2.75
C ILE A 7 63.49 -13.00 1.86
N HIS A 8 63.26 -14.16 2.46
CA HIS A 8 63.18 -15.45 1.78
C HIS A 8 62.09 -15.42 0.70
N GLU A 9 62.43 -15.87 -0.51
CA GLU A 9 61.62 -15.72 -1.74
C GLU A 9 60.23 -16.37 -1.65
N SER A 10 60.05 -17.38 -0.79
CA SER A 10 58.74 -17.98 -0.51
C SER A 10 57.75 -16.98 0.12
N THR A 11 58.26 -16.02 0.90
CA THR A 11 57.44 -15.00 1.59
C THR A 11 56.89 -13.99 0.58
N LYS A 12 57.67 -13.63 -0.45
CA LYS A 12 57.22 -12.77 -1.55
C LYS A 12 56.11 -13.43 -2.38
N ARG A 13 56.23 -14.73 -2.71
CA ARG A 13 55.18 -15.46 -3.44
C ARG A 13 53.87 -15.53 -2.66
N ASN A 14 53.92 -15.73 -1.35
CA ASN A 14 52.73 -15.82 -0.49
C ASN A 14 51.95 -14.49 -0.43
N ILE A 15 52.65 -13.36 -0.37
CA ILE A 15 52.03 -12.02 -0.39
C ILE A 15 51.33 -11.78 -1.74
N ILE A 16 51.98 -12.13 -2.85
CA ILE A 16 51.41 -11.97 -4.20
C ILE A 16 50.20 -12.88 -4.40
N SER A 17 50.23 -14.13 -3.91
CA SER A 17 49.10 -15.05 -4.02
C SER A 17 47.89 -14.59 -3.21
N LYS A 18 48.10 -14.04 -2.00
CA LYS A 18 47.01 -13.47 -1.18
C LYS A 18 46.40 -12.22 -1.80
N LEU A 19 47.22 -11.31 -2.33
CA LEU A 19 46.74 -10.09 -2.98
C LEU A 19 45.90 -10.40 -4.24
N ASN A 20 46.29 -11.42 -5.00
CA ASN A 20 45.54 -11.86 -6.18
C ASN A 20 44.21 -12.57 -5.82
N GLN A 21 44.15 -13.27 -4.68
CA GLN A 21 42.90 -13.83 -4.15
C GLN A 21 41.91 -12.72 -3.76
N ASP A 22 42.36 -11.70 -3.04
CA ASP A 22 41.50 -10.58 -2.63
C ASP A 22 40.97 -9.77 -3.82
N SER A 23 41.79 -9.57 -4.86
CA SER A 23 41.33 -8.93 -6.11
C SER A 23 40.30 -9.76 -6.86
N THR A 24 40.37 -11.08 -6.78
CA THR A 24 39.43 -11.99 -7.44
C THR A 24 38.10 -12.03 -6.69
N ILE A 25 38.15 -12.07 -5.35
CA ILE A 25 36.98 -11.97 -4.46
C ILE A 25 36.25 -10.63 -4.69
N ARG A 26 37.00 -9.52 -4.81
CA ARG A 26 36.42 -8.18 -5.02
C ARG A 26 35.76 -8.02 -6.40
N LYS A 27 36.31 -8.66 -7.44
CA LYS A 27 35.67 -8.73 -8.77
C LYS A 27 34.40 -9.59 -8.77
N GLU A 28 34.42 -10.73 -8.09
CA GLU A 28 33.23 -11.59 -7.93
C GLU A 28 32.08 -10.89 -7.18
N ILE A 29 32.38 -10.13 -6.12
CA ILE A 29 31.36 -9.36 -5.38
C ILE A 29 30.72 -8.31 -6.29
N THR A 30 31.53 -7.58 -7.06
CA THR A 30 31.06 -6.54 -7.98
C THR A 30 30.23 -7.13 -9.15
N GLU A 31 30.55 -8.34 -9.62
CA GLU A 31 29.79 -9.04 -10.67
C GLU A 31 28.45 -9.59 -10.16
N ARG A 32 28.37 -10.06 -8.91
CA ARG A 32 27.09 -10.45 -8.30
C ARG A 32 26.14 -9.26 -8.12
N ASP A 33 26.66 -8.11 -7.68
CA ASP A 33 25.86 -6.89 -7.46
C ASP A 33 25.31 -6.28 -8.76
N SER A 34 26.01 -6.48 -9.89
CA SER A 34 25.56 -6.03 -11.21
C SER A 34 24.53 -6.97 -11.84
N LYS A 35 24.52 -8.26 -11.50
CA LYS A 35 23.45 -9.21 -11.89
C LYS A 35 22.17 -9.02 -11.05
N LEU A 36 22.29 -8.46 -9.85
CA LEU A 36 21.18 -8.04 -8.99
C LEU A 36 20.50 -6.73 -9.44
N LYS A 37 21.04 -6.03 -10.45
CA LYS A 37 20.36 -4.88 -11.10
C LYS A 37 19.22 -5.26 -12.05
N LYS A 38 18.75 -6.52 -12.04
CA LYS A 38 17.36 -6.77 -12.39
C LYS A 38 16.53 -6.32 -11.19
N ILE A 39 16.12 -5.05 -11.23
CA ILE A 39 15.05 -4.52 -10.39
C ILE A 39 13.91 -5.52 -10.53
N ILE A 40 13.72 -6.37 -9.52
CA ILE A 40 12.49 -7.13 -9.36
C ILE A 40 11.43 -6.03 -9.34
N PRO A 41 10.46 -6.02 -10.29
CA PRO A 41 9.42 -5.01 -10.26
C PRO A 41 8.81 -5.07 -8.86
N LEU A 42 8.85 -3.94 -8.13
CA LEU A 42 8.15 -3.84 -6.86
C LEU A 42 6.72 -4.27 -7.14
N TYR A 43 6.27 -5.34 -6.48
CA TYR A 43 4.89 -5.80 -6.59
C TYR A 43 4.00 -4.65 -6.13
N ASN A 44 3.24 -4.05 -7.06
CA ASN A 44 2.24 -3.06 -6.71
C ASN A 44 1.02 -3.80 -6.14
N VAL A 45 0.87 -3.74 -4.82
CA VAL A 45 -0.25 -4.39 -4.13
C VAL A 45 -1.56 -3.65 -4.40
N ASP A 46 -1.51 -2.33 -4.63
CA ASP A 46 -2.70 -1.50 -4.83
C ASP A 46 -3.37 -1.74 -6.19
N GLU A 47 -2.60 -2.15 -7.21
CA GLU A 47 -3.09 -2.48 -8.54
C GLU A 47 -3.36 -3.98 -8.76
N MET A 48 -3.14 -4.82 -7.73
CA MET A 48 -3.27 -6.27 -7.87
C MET A 48 -4.74 -6.68 -8.05
N SER A 49 -5.01 -7.48 -9.09
CA SER A 49 -6.32 -8.09 -9.29
C SER A 49 -6.59 -9.21 -8.29
N PHE A 50 -7.86 -9.55 -8.09
CA PHE A 50 -8.26 -10.63 -7.20
C PHE A 50 -7.70 -11.99 -7.65
N GLU A 51 -7.67 -12.24 -8.96
CA GLU A 51 -7.13 -13.44 -9.58
C GLU A 51 -5.61 -13.58 -9.35
N GLU A 52 -4.88 -12.47 -9.43
CA GLU A 52 -3.44 -12.44 -9.15
C GLU A 52 -3.14 -12.70 -7.68
N LEU A 53 -3.95 -12.14 -6.78
CA LEU A 53 -3.86 -12.40 -5.35
C LEU A 53 -4.10 -13.89 -5.05
N GLN A 54 -5.15 -14.47 -5.62
CA GLN A 54 -5.47 -15.90 -5.47
C GLN A 54 -4.34 -16.79 -6.01
N ALA A 55 -3.80 -16.49 -7.18
CA ALA A 55 -2.66 -17.20 -7.73
C ALA A 55 -1.42 -17.08 -6.84
N SER A 56 -1.19 -15.91 -6.24
CA SER A 56 -0.09 -15.70 -5.31
C SER A 56 -0.22 -16.52 -4.04
N LEU A 57 -1.40 -16.54 -3.43
CA LEU A 57 -1.69 -17.34 -2.23
C LEU A 57 -1.53 -18.84 -2.50
N ARG A 58 -2.01 -19.32 -3.65
CA ARG A 58 -1.83 -20.73 -4.08
C ARG A 58 -0.35 -21.11 -4.20
N ARG A 59 0.49 -20.25 -4.79
CA ARG A 59 1.95 -20.52 -4.89
C ARG A 59 2.61 -20.71 -3.52
N ILE A 60 2.19 -19.94 -2.53
CA ILE A 60 2.72 -20.04 -1.16
C ILE A 60 2.32 -21.38 -0.52
N MET A 61 1.13 -21.89 -0.82
CA MET A 61 0.69 -23.22 -0.37
C MET A 61 1.43 -24.35 -1.08
N GLU A 62 1.58 -24.26 -2.41
CA GLU A 62 2.18 -25.32 -3.23
C GLU A 62 3.70 -25.43 -3.04
N ASN A 63 4.39 -24.29 -2.84
CA ASN A 63 5.84 -24.26 -2.69
C ASN A 63 6.28 -23.23 -1.63
N PRO A 64 6.06 -23.53 -0.33
CA PRO A 64 6.47 -22.66 0.76
C PRO A 64 7.99 -22.51 0.81
N GLN A 65 8.48 -21.27 0.75
CA GLN A 65 9.91 -20.98 0.85
C GLN A 65 10.28 -20.44 2.23
N GLN A 66 11.42 -20.87 2.76
CA GLN A 66 11.97 -20.31 4.00
C GLN A 66 12.51 -18.89 3.77
N PRO A 67 12.37 -17.96 4.74
CA PRO A 67 11.80 -18.13 6.08
C PRO A 67 10.27 -17.97 6.15
N PHE A 68 9.60 -17.72 5.03
CA PHE A 68 8.17 -17.38 4.95
C PHE A 68 7.24 -18.59 4.87
N SER A 69 7.74 -19.79 5.16
CA SER A 69 6.97 -21.03 5.11
C SER A 69 5.75 -21.01 6.03
N PHE A 70 5.77 -20.22 7.10
CA PHE A 70 4.64 -20.02 8.01
C PHE A 70 3.40 -19.43 7.31
N LEU A 71 3.57 -18.72 6.19
CA LEU A 71 2.44 -18.16 5.43
C LEU A 71 1.57 -19.24 4.78
N ALA A 72 2.10 -20.44 4.52
CA ALA A 72 1.31 -21.55 3.98
C ALA A 72 0.16 -21.94 4.92
N ASN A 73 0.38 -21.86 6.23
CA ASN A 73 -0.63 -22.17 7.25
C ASN A 73 -1.73 -21.10 7.33
N ILE A 74 -1.44 -19.87 6.91
CA ILE A 74 -2.41 -18.78 6.87
C ILE A 74 -3.30 -18.93 5.63
N SER A 75 -2.71 -19.33 4.50
CA SER A 75 -3.45 -19.51 3.25
C SER A 75 -4.54 -20.59 3.32
N ASP A 76 -4.42 -21.62 4.17
CA ASP A 76 -5.47 -22.63 4.35
C ASP A 76 -6.80 -22.05 4.87
N GLU A 77 -6.74 -20.98 5.68
CA GLU A 77 -7.92 -20.26 6.15
C GLU A 77 -8.64 -19.53 5.00
N PHE A 78 -7.89 -19.10 3.99
CA PHE A 78 -8.42 -18.42 2.80
C PHE A 78 -8.80 -19.38 1.66
N ALA A 79 -8.07 -20.49 1.50
CA ALA A 79 -8.26 -21.45 0.41
C ALA A 79 -9.44 -22.42 0.65
N ASN A 80 -9.70 -22.79 1.91
CA ASN A 80 -10.85 -23.64 2.25
C ASN A 80 -12.17 -22.85 2.27
N ASN A 81 -12.11 -21.53 2.40
CA ASN A 81 -13.23 -20.63 2.20
C ASN A 81 -13.41 -20.33 0.71
N LYS A 82 -13.91 -21.32 -0.06
CA LYS A 82 -14.35 -21.16 -1.46
C LYS A 82 -15.37 -20.03 -1.69
N GLN A 83 -15.89 -19.46 -0.60
CA GLN A 83 -16.52 -18.15 -0.57
C GLN A 83 -15.82 -17.37 0.54
N LEU A 84 -15.01 -16.37 0.19
CA LEU A 84 -14.87 -15.21 1.07
C LEU A 84 -16.30 -14.83 1.46
N SER A 85 -16.62 -14.93 2.75
CA SER A 85 -17.98 -14.76 3.24
C SER A 85 -18.54 -13.45 2.68
N THR A 86 -19.49 -13.55 1.75
CA THR A 86 -20.20 -12.38 1.20
C THR A 86 -21.20 -11.81 2.21
N LYS A 87 -21.27 -12.40 3.41
CA LYS A 87 -22.05 -11.84 4.50
C LYS A 87 -21.42 -10.50 4.90
N PRO A 88 -22.23 -9.44 4.97
CA PRO A 88 -21.78 -8.16 5.48
C PRO A 88 -21.08 -8.35 6.83
N THR A 89 -19.87 -7.81 6.92
CA THR A 89 -19.15 -7.69 8.17
C THR A 89 -19.83 -6.65 9.05
N GLU A 90 -19.48 -6.63 10.34
CA GLU A 90 -19.93 -5.56 11.23
C GLU A 90 -19.53 -4.18 10.72
N ILE A 91 -18.37 -4.06 10.09
CA ILE A 91 -17.89 -2.83 9.45
C ILE A 91 -18.82 -2.43 8.31
N ASP A 92 -19.25 -3.37 7.47
CA ASP A 92 -20.19 -3.10 6.37
C ASP A 92 -21.54 -2.60 6.88
N MET A 93 -22.03 -3.18 7.98
CA MET A 93 -23.26 -2.75 8.63
C MET A 93 -23.14 -1.33 9.21
N GLN A 94 -22.02 -1.02 9.85
CA GLN A 94 -21.75 0.31 10.38
C GLN A 94 -21.64 1.35 9.24
N LEU A 95 -20.94 1.02 8.16
CA LEU A 95 -20.84 1.87 6.97
C LEU A 95 -22.21 2.15 6.35
N ALA A 96 -23.06 1.13 6.19
CA ALA A 96 -24.41 1.30 5.68
C ALA A 96 -25.27 2.21 6.58
N SER A 97 -25.15 2.06 7.90
CA SER A 97 -25.84 2.93 8.87
C SER A 97 -25.38 4.38 8.76
N VAL A 98 -24.06 4.61 8.62
CA VAL A 98 -23.49 5.95 8.45
C VAL A 98 -23.97 6.57 7.14
N ALA A 99 -23.96 5.83 6.03
CA ALA A 99 -24.46 6.29 4.73
C ALA A 99 -25.93 6.75 4.82
N LYS A 100 -26.79 5.94 5.45
CA LYS A 100 -28.21 6.27 5.65
C LYS A 100 -28.39 7.55 6.48
N ARG A 101 -27.56 7.76 7.51
CA ARG A 101 -27.60 8.95 8.36
C ARG A 101 -27.12 10.20 7.60
N ILE A 102 -26.09 10.08 6.78
CA ILE A 102 -25.62 11.16 5.91
C ILE A 102 -26.73 11.58 4.94
N GLU A 103 -27.37 10.61 4.29
CA GLU A 103 -28.44 10.88 3.34
C GLU A 103 -29.65 11.55 3.98
N SER A 104 -30.06 11.06 5.16
CA SER A 104 -31.14 11.69 5.95
C SER A 104 -30.79 13.14 6.33
N SER A 105 -29.55 13.40 6.72
CA SER A 105 -29.08 14.74 7.08
C SER A 105 -29.07 15.67 5.86
N LYS A 106 -28.68 15.16 4.69
CA LYS A 106 -28.72 15.90 3.42
C LYS A 106 -30.15 16.31 3.07
N THR A 107 -31.11 15.39 3.16
CA THR A 107 -32.52 15.70 2.90
C THR A 107 -33.08 16.75 3.87
N LEU A 108 -32.70 16.67 5.15
CA LEU A 108 -33.12 17.67 6.13
C LEU A 108 -32.56 19.05 5.79
N LEU A 109 -31.28 19.13 5.42
CA LEU A 109 -30.63 20.38 5.04
C LEU A 109 -31.29 21.02 3.82
N GLU A 110 -31.62 20.23 2.79
CA GLU A 110 -32.33 20.73 1.60
C GLU A 110 -33.73 21.27 1.95
N LYS A 111 -34.46 20.58 2.82
CA LYS A 111 -35.77 21.07 3.31
C LYS A 111 -35.63 22.39 4.08
N THR A 112 -34.63 22.49 4.95
CA THR A 112 -34.36 23.71 5.71
C THR A 112 -33.98 24.87 4.78
N LYS A 113 -33.13 24.61 3.78
CA LYS A 113 -32.77 25.60 2.77
C LYS A 113 -33.99 26.11 2.01
N SER A 114 -34.82 25.21 1.49
CA SER A 114 -36.06 25.59 0.79
C SER A 114 -37.00 26.39 1.68
N HIS A 115 -37.14 26.03 2.96
CA HIS A 115 -37.97 26.79 3.90
C HIS A 115 -37.45 28.22 4.14
N ILE A 116 -36.13 28.39 4.24
CA ILE A 116 -35.50 29.71 4.38
C ILE A 116 -35.73 30.56 3.12
N GLU A 117 -35.60 29.96 1.94
CA GLU A 117 -35.84 30.63 0.65
C GLU A 117 -37.30 31.12 0.55
N ASP A 118 -38.27 30.30 0.93
CA ASP A 118 -39.69 30.68 0.98
C ASP A 118 -39.95 31.82 1.97
N LEU A 119 -39.37 31.74 3.17
CA LEU A 119 -39.46 32.82 4.16
C LEU A 119 -38.91 34.13 3.61
N TYR A 120 -37.73 34.09 2.99
CA TYR A 120 -37.11 35.26 2.37
C TYR A 120 -38.00 35.84 1.27
N PHE A 121 -38.59 34.99 0.43
CA PHE A 121 -39.52 35.41 -0.62
C PHE A 121 -40.74 36.12 -0.03
N HIS A 122 -41.36 35.56 1.00
CA HIS A 122 -42.52 36.16 1.67
C HIS A 122 -42.19 37.48 2.39
N ILE A 123 -41.03 37.58 3.03
CA ILE A 123 -40.57 38.82 3.66
C ILE A 123 -40.38 39.91 2.60
N LYS A 124 -39.68 39.57 1.50
CA LYS A 124 -39.45 40.51 0.40
C LYS A 124 -40.76 40.98 -0.25
N GLN A 125 -41.73 40.10 -0.45
CA GLN A 125 -43.06 40.51 -0.94
C GLN A 125 -43.78 41.44 0.03
N ASN A 126 -43.74 41.16 1.33
CA ASN A 126 -44.39 41.99 2.33
C ASN A 126 -43.77 43.39 2.44
N ASP A 127 -42.44 43.50 2.33
CA ASP A 127 -41.75 44.80 2.32
C ASP A 127 -42.09 45.62 1.08
N ILE A 128 -42.21 44.96 -0.08
CA ILE A 128 -42.72 45.59 -1.30
C ILE A 128 -44.18 46.05 -1.07
N CYS A 129 -45.08 45.20 -0.60
CA CYS A 129 -46.47 45.63 -0.36
C CYS A 129 -46.61 46.74 0.69
N ARG A 130 -45.74 46.79 1.71
CA ARG A 130 -45.73 47.87 2.71
C ARG A 130 -45.23 49.19 2.13
N SER A 131 -44.15 49.17 1.35
CA SER A 131 -43.63 50.39 0.71
C SER A 131 -44.65 51.05 -0.23
N TRP A 132 -45.51 50.26 -0.88
CA TRP A 132 -46.58 50.78 -1.74
C TRP A 132 -47.78 51.37 -0.97
N LYS A 133 -48.01 50.96 0.28
CA LYS A 133 -49.09 51.48 1.13
C LYS A 133 -48.77 52.80 1.83
N VAL A 134 -47.49 53.17 1.93
CA VAL A 134 -47.05 54.41 2.61
C VAL A 134 -46.88 55.57 1.62
N GLY A 135 -46.85 55.29 0.31
CA GLY A 135 -46.66 56.28 -0.76
C GLY A 135 -47.92 56.79 -1.47
N ASN A 136 -49.12 56.38 -1.03
CA ASN A 136 -50.41 56.85 -1.56
C ASN A 136 -51.19 57.63 -0.50
#